data_AF-A0A2I0CWF4-F1
#
_entry.id   AF-A0A2I0CWF4-F1
#
_cell.length_a   1.000
_cell.length_b   1.000
_cell.length_c   1.000
_cell.angle_alpha   90.00
_cell.angle_beta   90.00
_cell.angle_gamma   90.00
#
_symmetry.space_group_name_H-M   'P 1'
#
loop_
_entity.id
_entity.type
_entity.pdbx_description
1 polymer ?
#
loop_
_entity_poly.entity_id
_entity_poly.type
_entity_poly.pdbx_seq_one_letter_code
_entity_poly.pdbx_strand_id
1 'polypeptide(L)'
;MDLIEITVGDETWKVRKLPQYQVTKLIGPGNKDLADIHIDMVLASVVEPKLRREDVIRILNDDETYFTLITKLEEINAKGIRSLGNYMLSSIRSSQRSETS
;
A
#
# COMPACT_ATOMS: atom_id res chain seq x y z
N MET A 1 14.35 12.88 -2.50
CA MET A 1 13.60 11.64 -2.23
C MET A 1 14.21 10.62 -3.16
N ASP A 2 14.76 9.54 -2.62
CA ASP A 2 15.38 8.52 -3.45
C ASP A 2 14.29 7.68 -4.12
N LEU A 3 14.38 7.55 -5.44
CA LEU A 3 13.49 6.70 -6.22
C LEU A 3 14.10 5.30 -6.30
N ILE A 4 13.26 4.29 -6.13
CA ILE A 4 13.60 2.88 -6.20
C ILE A 4 13.07 2.38 -7.54
N GLU A 5 13.91 1.69 -8.30
CA GLU A 5 13.50 1.09 -9.56
C GLU A 5 13.00 -0.34 -9.31
N ILE A 6 11.81 -0.64 -9.85
CA ILE A 6 11.20 -1.95 -9.83
C ILE A 6 11.01 -2.39 -11.28
N THR A 7 11.62 -3.49 -11.66
CA THR A 7 11.36 -4.17 -12.93
C THR A 7 10.56 -5.44 -12.68
N VAL A 8 9.52 -5.67 -13.49
CA VAL A 8 8.74 -6.91 -13.56
C VAL A 8 8.44 -7.19 -15.03
N GLY A 9 8.91 -8.33 -15.54
CA GLY A 9 8.89 -8.61 -16.98
C GLY A 9 9.60 -7.50 -17.77
N ASP A 10 8.91 -6.96 -18.77
CA ASP A 10 9.40 -5.86 -19.62
C ASP A 10 9.02 -4.46 -19.09
N GLU A 11 8.30 -4.38 -17.97
CA GLU A 11 7.87 -3.13 -17.38
C GLU A 11 8.82 -2.69 -16.26
N THR A 12 9.09 -1.38 -16.22
CA THR A 12 9.93 -0.76 -15.19
C THR A 12 9.23 0.46 -14.61
N TRP A 13 9.12 0.50 -13.29
CA TRP A 13 8.55 1.61 -12.54
C TRP A 13 9.59 2.22 -11.61
N LYS A 14 9.60 3.55 -11.54
CA LYS A 14 10.25 4.27 -10.45
C LYS A 14 9.23 4.54 -9.36
N VAL A 15 9.50 4.02 -8.18
CA VAL A 15 8.62 4.16 -7.03
C VAL A 15 9.32 4.96 -5.93
N ARG A 16 8.52 5.63 -5.11
CA ARG A 16 8.99 6.27 -3.89
C ARG A 16 8.50 5.50 -2.68
N LYS A 17 9.32 5.49 -1.64
CA LYS A 17 8.86 5.09 -0.31
C LYS A 17 7.86 6.11 0.22
N LEU A 18 6.73 5.63 0.73
CA LEU A 18 5.73 6.48 1.34
C LEU A 18 6.13 6.82 2.79
N PRO A 19 5.90 8.07 3.23
CA PRO A 19 5.90 8.40 4.65
C PRO A 19 4.89 7.53 5.41
N GLN A 20 5.21 7.15 6.65
CA GLN A 20 4.36 6.26 7.46
C GLN A 20 2.91 6.75 7.55
N TYR A 21 2.70 8.06 7.74
CA TYR A 21 1.35 8.63 7.81
C TYR A 21 0.56 8.48 6.50
N GLN A 22 1.21 8.47 5.34
CA GLN A 22 0.52 8.24 4.06
C GLN A 22 0.08 6.80 3.94
N VAL A 23 0.94 5.85 4.33
CA VAL A 23 0.58 4.43 4.42
C VAL A 23 -0.62 4.24 5.33
N THR A 24 -0.66 4.93 6.48
CA THR A 24 -1.81 4.84 7.40
C THR A 24 -3.10 5.39 6.82
N LYS A 25 -3.04 6.39 5.93
CA LYS A 25 -4.22 6.96 5.26
C LYS A 25 -4.78 6.04 4.17
N LEU A 26 -3.93 5.24 3.52
CA LEU A 26 -4.39 4.25 2.53
C LEU A 26 -5.34 3.24 3.17
N ILE A 27 -5.04 2.86 4.42
CA ILE A 27 -5.75 1.83 5.20
C ILE A 27 -6.71 2.48 6.23
N GLY A 28 -6.84 3.81 6.21
CA GLY A 28 -7.64 4.57 7.18
C GLY A 28 -9.15 4.32 7.08
N PRO A 29 -9.96 4.95 7.97
CA PRO A 29 -11.39 4.67 8.09
C PRO A 29 -12.12 4.92 6.77
N GLY A 30 -12.63 3.84 6.19
CA GLY A 30 -13.38 3.80 4.95
C GLY A 30 -13.76 2.36 4.65
N ASN A 31 -14.88 2.15 3.95
CA ASN A 31 -15.30 0.81 3.52
C ASN A 31 -14.52 0.39 2.26
N LYS A 32 -13.19 0.40 2.35
CA LYS A 32 -12.30 -0.01 1.27
C LYS A 32 -11.98 -1.48 1.43
N ASP A 33 -12.12 -2.22 0.34
CA ASP A 33 -11.61 -3.59 0.31
C ASP A 33 -10.10 -3.60 0.05
N LEU A 34 -9.51 -4.80 0.07
CA LEU A 34 -8.08 -4.98 -0.14
C LEU A 34 -7.64 -4.52 -1.54
N ALA A 35 -8.49 -4.68 -2.55
CA ALA A 35 -8.18 -4.27 -3.91
C ALA A 35 -8.09 -2.75 -4.03
N ASP A 36 -9.01 -2.01 -3.38
CA ASP A 36 -8.95 -0.55 -3.30
C ASP A 36 -7.67 -0.06 -2.63
N ILE A 37 -7.23 -0.72 -1.55
CA ILE A 37 -5.99 -0.38 -0.85
C ILE A 37 -4.78 -0.59 -1.76
N HIS A 38 -4.72 -1.68 -2.51
CA HIS A 38 -3.63 -1.95 -3.44
C HIS A 38 -3.59 -0.94 -4.58
N ILE A 39 -4.75 -0.57 -5.15
CA ILE A 39 -4.84 0.47 -6.18
C ILE A 39 -4.25 1.78 -5.65
N ASP A 40 -4.70 2.23 -4.49
CA ASP A 40 -4.25 3.49 -3.91
C ASP A 40 -2.75 3.43 -3.55
N MET A 41 -2.24 2.28 -3.09
CA MET A 41 -0.83 2.09 -2.79
C MET A 41 0.04 2.23 -4.04
N VAL A 42 -0.36 1.62 -5.16
CA VAL A 42 0.34 1.74 -6.45
C VAL A 42 0.32 3.20 -6.93
N LEU A 43 -0.85 3.83 -6.95
CA LEU A 43 -1.00 5.23 -7.38
C LEU A 43 -0.20 6.21 -6.52
N ALA A 44 -0.07 5.95 -5.21
CA ALA A 44 0.67 6.80 -4.31
C ALA A 44 2.19 6.59 -4.43
N SER A 45 2.63 5.37 -4.72
CA SER A 45 4.03 4.96 -4.69
C SER A 45 4.73 5.09 -6.05
N VAL A 46 4.05 4.78 -7.16
CA VAL A 46 4.62 4.86 -8.50
C VAL A 46 4.70 6.33 -8.95
N VAL A 47 5.92 6.77 -9.29
CA VAL A 47 6.21 8.13 -9.74
C VAL A 47 6.35 8.16 -11.27
N GLU A 48 7.01 7.16 -11.85
CA GLU A 48 7.20 7.02 -13.30
C GLU A 48 6.98 5.57 -13.75
N PRO A 49 6.18 5.32 -14.80
CA PRO A 49 5.25 6.27 -15.42
C PRO A 49 4.16 6.72 -14.44
N LYS A 50 3.60 7.91 -14.67
CA LYS A 50 2.47 8.38 -13.85
C LYS A 50 1.21 7.59 -14.23
N LEU A 51 0.83 6.66 -13.36
CA LEU A 51 -0.34 5.80 -13.58
C LEU A 51 -1.65 6.50 -13.21
N ARG A 52 -2.70 6.16 -13.95
CA ARG A 52 -4.09 6.42 -13.58
C ARG A 52 -4.73 5.14 -13.03
N ARG A 53 -5.90 5.27 -12.41
CA ARG A 53 -6.62 4.14 -11.81
C ARG A 53 -6.87 3.02 -12.82
N GLU A 54 -7.20 3.37 -14.06
CA GLU A 54 -7.45 2.43 -15.14
C GLU A 54 -6.19 1.64 -15.53
N ASP A 55 -5.02 2.28 -15.47
CA ASP A 55 -3.74 1.63 -15.74
C ASP A 55 -3.44 0.59 -14.66
N VAL A 56 -3.69 0.92 -13.39
CA VAL A 56 -3.53 -0.02 -12.27
C VAL A 56 -4.51 -1.18 -12.36
N ILE A 57 -5.76 -0.94 -12.78
CA ILE A 57 -6.75 -2.00 -13.00
C ILE A 57 -6.30 -2.95 -14.12
N ARG A 58 -5.60 -2.45 -15.15
CA ARG A 58 -5.02 -3.32 -16.19
C ARG A 58 -3.90 -4.18 -15.62
N ILE A 59 -3.01 -3.60 -14.80
CA ILE A 59 -1.95 -4.34 -14.09
C ILE A 59 -2.56 -5.41 -13.17
N LEU A 60 -3.67 -5.11 -12.49
CA LEU A 60 -4.39 -6.04 -11.64
C LEU A 60 -4.93 -7.29 -12.37
N ASN A 61 -5.10 -7.22 -13.69
CA ASN A 61 -5.54 -8.37 -14.49
C ASN A 61 -4.38 -9.28 -14.92
N ASP A 62 -3.13 -8.86 -14.70
CA ASP A 62 -1.94 -9.70 -14.84
C ASP A 62 -1.46 -10.10 -13.44
N ASP A 63 -1.83 -11.31 -13.03
CA ASP A 63 -1.57 -11.83 -11.69
C ASP A 63 -0.09 -11.76 -11.32
N GLU A 64 0.82 -12.11 -12.23
CA GLU A 64 2.26 -12.14 -11.94
C GLU A 64 2.80 -10.74 -11.68
N THR A 65 2.45 -9.80 -12.57
CA THR A 65 2.89 -8.41 -12.46
C THR A 65 2.30 -7.74 -11.22
N TYR A 66 1.02 -7.96 -10.98
CA TYR A 66 0.32 -7.47 -9.81
C TYR A 66 0.95 -7.96 -8.49
N PHE A 67 1.07 -9.27 -8.29
CA PHE A 67 1.58 -9.82 -7.03
C PHE A 67 3.02 -9.38 -6.77
N THR A 68 3.86 -9.35 -7.82
CA THR A 68 5.25 -8.94 -7.69
C THR A 68 5.37 -7.46 -7.33
N LEU A 69 4.61 -6.59 -8.00
CA LEU A 69 4.63 -5.15 -7.74
C LEU A 69 4.12 -4.83 -6.34
N ILE A 70 3.00 -5.41 -5.93
CA ILE A 70 2.43 -5.19 -4.59
C ILE A 70 3.39 -5.68 -3.51
N THR A 71 3.95 -6.89 -3.64
CA THR A 71 4.90 -7.44 -2.66
C THR A 71 6.10 -6.50 -2.48
N LYS A 72 6.69 -6.01 -3.58
CA LYS A 72 7.80 -5.06 -3.51
C LYS A 72 7.40 -3.73 -2.86
N LEU A 73 6.21 -3.20 -3.17
CA LEU A 73 5.70 -1.99 -2.55
C LEU A 73 5.45 -2.17 -1.05
N GLU A 74 4.95 -3.33 -0.63
CA GLU A 74 4.79 -3.67 0.78
C GLU A 74 6.14 -3.76 1.49
N GLU A 75 7.15 -4.37 0.89
CA GLU A 75 8.51 -4.44 1.45
C GLU A 75 9.13 -3.05 1.64
N ILE A 76 9.02 -2.18 0.63
CA ILE A 76 9.48 -0.78 0.68
C ILE A 76 8.78 -0.02 1.81
N ASN A 77 7.48 -0.26 1.99
CA ASN A 77 6.63 0.41 2.95
C ASN A 77 6.45 -0.37 4.27
N ALA A 78 7.19 -1.47 4.49
CA ALA A 78 6.93 -2.46 5.54
C ALA A 78 6.92 -1.84 6.94
N LYS A 79 7.80 -0.88 7.21
CA LYS A 79 7.82 -0.16 8.50
C LYS A 79 6.51 0.61 8.74
N GLY A 80 5.95 1.24 7.71
CA GLY A 80 4.67 1.94 7.80
C GLY A 80 3.50 0.98 8.01
N ILE A 81 3.47 -0.11 7.24
CA ILE A 81 2.43 -1.15 7.33
C ILE A 81 2.44 -1.82 8.71
N ARG A 82 3.61 -2.23 9.22
CA ARG A 82 3.73 -2.83 10.57
C ARG A 82 3.38 -1.86 11.69
N SER A 83 3.81 -0.59 11.57
CA SER A 83 3.47 0.43 12.57
C SER A 83 1.96 0.66 12.64
N LEU A 84 1.27 0.60 11.51
CA LEU A 84 -0.19 0.67 11.46
C LEU A 84 -0.84 -0.59 12.04
N GLY A 85 -0.38 -1.79 11.66
CA GLY A 85 -0.90 -3.04 12.20
C GLY A 85 -0.82 -3.08 13.74
N ASN A 86 0.29 -2.62 14.29
CA ASN A 86 0.45 -2.48 15.74
C ASN A 86 -0.48 -1.43 16.36
N TYR A 87 -0.71 -0.31 15.68
CA TYR A 87 -1.65 0.73 16.11
C TYR A 87 -3.11 0.25 16.10
N MET A 88 -3.53 -0.49 15.07
CA MET A 88 -4.88 -1.06 15.01
C MET A 88 -5.10 -2.13 16.08
N LEU A 89 -4.08 -2.97 16.32
CA LEU A 89 -4.14 -3.96 17.40
C LEU A 89 -4.21 -3.31 18.78
N SER A 90 -3.48 -2.21 19.00
CA SER A 90 -3.52 -1.50 20.29
C SER A 90 -4.82 -0.74 20.51
N SER A 91 -5.39 -0.14 19.46
CA SER A 91 -6.67 0.58 19.54
C SER A 91 -7.86 -0.34 19.79
N ILE A 92 -7.90 -1.52 19.15
CA ILE A 92 -8.90 -2.56 19.43
C ILE A 92 -8.81 -3.03 20.90
N ARG A 93 -7.58 -3.25 21.40
CA ARG A 93 -7.35 -3.67 22.80
C ARG A 93 -7.75 -2.59 23.81
N SER A 94 -7.56 -1.31 23.50
CA SER A 94 -8.01 -0.22 24.39
C SER A 94 -9.53 -0.08 24.41
N SER A 95 -10.22 -0.27 23.28
CA SER A 95 -11.69 -0.22 23.22
C SER A 95 -12.33 -1.35 24.02
N GLN A 96 -11.81 -2.59 23.93
CA GLN A 96 -12.34 -3.72 24.72
C GLN A 96 -12.17 -3.56 26.24
N ARG A 97 -11.13 -2.86 26.72
CA ARG A 97 -10.96 -2.55 28.15
C ARG A 97 -11.91 -1.48 28.67
N SER A 98 -12.40 -0.62 27.77
CA SER A 98 -13.27 0.50 28.11
C SER A 98 -14.74 0.07 28.24
N GLU A 99 -15.15 -0.99 27.54
CA GLU A 99 -16.50 -1.57 27.60
C GLU A 99 -16.69 -2.57 28.75
N THR A 100 -15.61 -2.96 29.43
CA THR A 100 -15.61 -3.93 30.55
C THR A 100 -15.36 -3.31 31.92
N SER A 101 -15.29 -1.97 32.01
CA SER A 101 -15.09 -1.20 33.25
C SER A 101 -16.36 -0.48 33.69
#